data_AF-A0AA37LVH4-F1
#
_entry.id   AF-A0AA37LVH4-F1
#
_cell.length_a   1.000
_cell.length_b   1.000
_cell.length_c   1.000
_cell.angle_alpha   90.00
_cell.angle_beta   90.00
_cell.angle_gamma   90.00
#
_symmetry.space_group_name_H-M   'P 1'
#
loop_
_entity.id
_entity.type
_entity.pdbx_description
1 polymer ?
#
loop_
_entity_poly.entity_id
_entity_poly.type
_entity_poly.pdbx_seq_one_letter_code
_entity_poly.pdbx_strand_id
1 'polypeptide(L)'
;MSTGGGTIADLLRKEERGVAMAIFTVGPLFGPVLGTILGGFVVENKGWRWCFYLILMLRQGHCRHLSVHARDEIRQYAQVKAARLRRETGNQSLRAAGDKKTPVKQLVLHAMIRPMKILFISPIVALIALYTAFNFGVTMLLFATFPTVYEDTYHWSVSISGLAYTGVGIGCAIDVVTFAKLSARFSILYTLARVACTLLVTTGG
;
A
#
# COMPACT_ATOMS: atom_id res chain seq x y z
N MET A 1 -1.03 3.22 -4.52
CA MET A 1 -0.20 2.21 -3.81
C MET A 1 1.26 2.18 -4.25
N SER A 2 1.63 2.67 -5.44
CA SER A 2 3.01 2.53 -5.98
C SER A 2 4.13 3.19 -5.14
N THR A 3 3.85 4.22 -4.35
CA THR A 3 4.88 4.95 -3.60
C THR A 3 4.91 4.60 -2.12
N GLY A 4 3.75 4.36 -1.49
CA GLY A 4 3.67 4.13 -0.05
C GLY A 4 4.45 2.89 0.41
N GLY A 5 4.37 1.79 -0.32
CA GLY A 5 5.15 0.59 -0.01
C GLY A 5 6.66 0.81 -0.13
N GLY A 6 7.10 1.57 -1.14
CA GLY A 6 8.50 1.95 -1.30
C GLY A 6 8.99 2.80 -0.12
N THR A 7 8.21 3.81 0.27
CA THR A 7 8.54 4.69 1.40
C THR A 7 8.61 3.92 2.72
N ILE A 8 7.70 2.99 2.99
CA ILE A 8 7.73 2.15 4.19
C ILE A 8 8.98 1.25 4.19
N ALA A 9 9.34 0.69 3.03
CA ALA A 9 10.55 -0.11 2.88
C ALA A 9 11.84 0.72 3.04
N ASP A 10 11.82 2.01 2.73
CA ASP A 10 12.98 2.90 2.89
C ASP A 10 13.14 3.41 4.33
N LEU A 11 12.04 3.58 5.07
CA LEU A 11 12.05 4.13 6.43
C LEU A 11 12.23 3.06 7.53
N LEU A 12 11.70 1.85 7.35
CA LEU A 12 11.66 0.83 8.41
C LEU A 12 12.65 -0.32 8.21
N ARG A 13 13.09 -0.90 9.33
CA ARG A 13 13.96 -2.09 9.35
C ARG A 13 13.18 -3.31 8.86
N LYS A 14 13.86 -4.30 8.27
CA LYS A 14 13.19 -5.43 7.58
C LYS A 14 12.21 -6.19 8.47
N GLU A 15 12.51 -6.24 9.76
CA GLU A 15 11.75 -6.96 10.79
C GLU A 15 10.43 -6.26 11.12
N GLU A 16 10.36 -4.92 11.00
CA GLU A 16 9.18 -4.11 11.34
C GLU A 16 8.31 -3.78 10.11
N ARG A 17 8.83 -4.00 8.90
CA ARG A 17 8.13 -3.71 7.63
C ARG A 17 6.81 -4.46 7.51
N GLY A 18 6.72 -5.69 7.99
CA GLY A 18 5.53 -6.51 7.87
C GLY A 18 4.31 -5.88 8.56
N VAL A 19 4.50 -5.41 9.80
CA VAL A 19 3.45 -4.76 10.59
C VAL A 19 3.07 -3.40 9.98
N ALA A 20 4.06 -2.60 9.60
CA ALA A 20 3.80 -1.29 9.02
C ALA A 20 3.09 -1.37 7.66
N MET A 21 3.43 -2.35 6.82
CA MET A 21 2.72 -2.61 5.57
C MET A 21 1.27 -3.06 5.83
N ALA A 22 1.03 -3.89 6.84
CA ALA A 22 -0.32 -4.33 7.20
C ALA A 22 -1.20 -3.15 7.66
N ILE A 23 -0.67 -2.24 8.48
CA ILE A 23 -1.37 -1.01 8.87
C ILE A 23 -1.63 -0.13 7.65
N PHE A 24 -0.64 0.00 6.75
CA PHE A 24 -0.80 0.77 5.52
C PHE A 24 -1.88 0.22 4.58
N THR A 25 -2.05 -1.10 4.51
CA THR A 25 -3.07 -1.73 3.64
C THR A 25 -4.51 -1.48 4.10
N VAL A 26 -4.72 -1.15 5.38
CA VAL A 26 -6.05 -0.82 5.92
C VAL A 26 -6.68 0.34 5.14
N GLY A 27 -5.92 1.40 4.84
CA GLY A 27 -6.46 2.57 4.14
C GLY A 27 -7.05 2.22 2.76
N PRO A 28 -6.29 1.58 1.86
CA PRO A 28 -6.78 1.14 0.55
C PRO A 28 -7.90 0.09 0.61
N LEU A 29 -7.94 -0.76 1.64
CA LEU A 29 -9.00 -1.76 1.82
C LEU A 29 -10.33 -1.11 2.22
N PHE A 30 -10.30 -0.18 3.19
CA PHE A 30 -11.51 0.49 3.68
C PHE A 30 -11.97 1.64 2.77
N GLY A 31 -11.08 2.19 1.94
CA GLY A 31 -11.39 3.29 1.02
C GLY A 31 -12.61 3.04 0.13
N PRO A 32 -12.67 1.92 -0.64
CA PRO A 32 -13.82 1.60 -1.48
C PRO A 32 -15.12 1.39 -0.69
N VAL A 33 -15.04 0.81 0.51
CA VAL A 33 -16.22 0.57 1.36
C VAL A 33 -16.81 1.89 1.86
N LEU A 34 -15.99 2.76 2.44
CA LEU A 34 -16.44 4.07 2.89
C LEU A 34 -16.85 4.96 1.71
N GLY A 35 -16.14 4.86 0.59
CA GLY A 35 -16.41 5.62 -0.62
C GLY A 35 -17.75 5.27 -1.26
N THR A 36 -18.12 3.99 -1.30
CA THR A 36 -19.42 3.53 -1.85
C THR A 36 -20.58 3.91 -0.94
N ILE A 37 -20.43 3.77 0.39
CA ILE A 37 -21.47 4.17 1.36
C ILE A 37 -21.71 5.68 1.26
N LEU A 38 -20.66 6.50 1.43
CA LEU A 38 -20.79 7.97 1.36
C LEU A 38 -21.24 8.41 -0.04
N GLY A 39 -20.75 7.76 -1.09
CA GLY A 39 -21.14 8.01 -2.47
C GLY A 39 -22.64 7.81 -2.70
N GLY A 40 -23.20 6.68 -2.25
CA GLY A 40 -24.63 6.37 -2.40
C GLY A 40 -25.52 7.43 -1.76
N PHE A 41 -25.26 7.80 -0.50
CA PHE A 41 -26.03 8.83 0.21
C PHE A 41 -25.92 10.21 -0.43
N VAL A 42 -24.73 10.58 -0.93
CA VAL A 42 -24.52 11.89 -1.54
C VAL A 42 -25.20 11.98 -2.91
N VAL A 43 -25.12 10.91 -3.70
CA VAL A 43 -25.79 10.84 -5.01
C VAL A 43 -27.29 10.94 -4.84
N GLU A 44 -27.87 10.21 -3.88
CA GLU A 44 -29.31 10.21 -3.65
C GLU A 44 -29.83 11.59 -3.19
N ASN A 45 -29.12 12.26 -2.29
CA ASN A 45 -29.60 13.52 -1.71
C ASN A 45 -29.20 14.80 -2.47
N LYS A 46 -28.01 14.82 -3.08
CA LYS A 46 -27.41 16.03 -3.68
C LYS A 46 -26.98 15.84 -5.14
N GLY A 47 -27.10 14.64 -5.68
CA GLY A 47 -26.71 14.30 -7.05
C GLY A 47 -25.22 14.02 -7.21
N TRP A 48 -24.87 13.44 -8.36
CA TRP A 48 -23.53 12.92 -8.68
C TRP A 48 -22.41 13.96 -8.68
N ARG A 49 -22.72 15.24 -8.95
CA ARG A 49 -21.72 16.33 -8.98
C ARG A 49 -21.11 16.60 -7.61
N TRP A 50 -21.89 16.41 -6.54
CA TRP A 50 -21.42 16.64 -5.17
C TRP A 50 -20.36 15.64 -4.72
N CYS A 51 -20.31 14.45 -5.31
CA CYS A 51 -19.23 13.49 -5.08
C CYS A 51 -17.87 14.09 -5.47
N PHE A 52 -17.79 14.80 -6.60
CA PHE A 52 -16.55 15.45 -7.04
C PHE A 52 -16.13 16.59 -6.10
N TYR A 53 -17.09 17.38 -5.60
CA TYR A 53 -16.78 18.43 -4.63
C TYR A 53 -16.24 17.87 -3.32
N LEU A 54 -16.81 16.78 -2.80
CA LEU A 54 -16.31 16.12 -1.60
C LEU A 54 -14.88 15.57 -1.78
N ILE A 55 -14.61 14.93 -2.92
CA ILE A 55 -13.26 14.43 -3.23
C ILE A 55 -12.26 15.58 -3.30
N LEU A 56 -12.63 16.70 -3.92
CA LEU A 56 -11.79 17.89 -3.99
C LEU A 56 -11.51 18.48 -2.60
N MET A 57 -12.53 18.61 -1.75
CA MET A 57 -12.36 19.12 -0.38
C MET A 57 -11.42 18.23 0.45
N LEU A 58 -11.64 16.90 0.43
CA LEU A 58 -10.81 15.94 1.17
C LEU A 58 -9.35 15.94 0.68
N ARG A 59 -9.14 16.01 -0.65
CA ARG A 59 -7.81 16.07 -1.24
C ARG A 59 -7.10 17.38 -0.93
N GLN A 60 -7.81 18.51 -1.01
CA GLN A 60 -7.25 19.83 -0.83
C GLN A 60 -6.91 20.13 0.63
N GLY A 61 -7.78 19.73 1.57
CA GLY A 61 -7.61 20.00 3.00
C GLY A 61 -6.56 19.10 3.65
N HIS A 62 -6.81 17.79 3.67
CA HIS A 62 -6.01 16.87 4.49
C HIS A 62 -4.76 16.36 3.78
N CYS A 63 -4.88 15.93 2.52
CA CYS A 63 -3.76 15.31 1.81
C CYS A 63 -2.65 16.31 1.45
N ARG A 64 -3.02 17.54 1.07
CA ARG A 64 -2.04 18.60 0.75
C ARG A 64 -1.23 19.01 1.98
N HIS A 65 -1.91 19.24 3.11
CA HIS A 65 -1.26 19.69 4.33
C HIS A 65 -0.29 18.63 4.88
N LEU A 66 -0.73 17.37 5.01
CA LEU A 66 0.16 16.27 5.44
C LEU A 66 1.33 16.03 4.48
N SER A 67 1.11 16.10 3.17
CA SER A 67 2.16 15.81 2.19
C SER A 67 3.30 16.84 2.20
N VAL A 68 3.01 18.10 2.52
CA VAL A 68 4.04 19.14 2.60
C VAL A 68 4.86 18.98 3.88
N HIS A 69 4.19 18.90 5.04
CA HIS A 69 4.86 18.75 6.34
C HIS A 69 5.73 17.50 6.41
N ALA A 70 5.19 16.34 6.01
CA ALA A 70 5.94 15.09 6.05
C ALA A 70 7.16 15.10 5.11
N ARG A 71 7.08 15.77 3.95
CA ARG A 71 8.22 15.86 3.03
C ARG A 71 9.33 16.72 3.60
N ASP A 72 8.98 17.83 4.23
CA ASP A 72 9.96 18.75 4.81
C ASP A 72 10.69 18.10 5.98
N GLU A 73 9.97 17.39 6.86
CA GLU A 73 10.55 16.65 7.98
C GLU A 73 11.49 15.53 7.51
N ILE A 74 11.06 14.70 6.55
CA ILE A 74 11.87 13.59 6.02
C ILE A 74 13.13 14.14 5.34
N ARG A 75 13.02 15.23 4.56
CA ARG A 75 14.15 15.85 3.88
C ARG A 75 15.15 16.43 4.88
N GLN A 76 14.67 17.16 5.89
CA GLN A 76 15.54 17.73 6.93
C GLN A 76 16.26 16.63 7.70
N TYR A 77 15.56 15.58 8.12
CA TYR A 77 16.15 14.44 8.82
C TYR A 77 17.23 13.75 7.98
N ALA A 78 16.99 13.54 6.67
CA ALA A 78 17.97 12.93 5.77
C ALA A 78 19.24 13.79 5.62
N GLN A 79 19.12 15.13 5.59
CA GLN A 79 20.26 16.03 5.52
C GLN A 79 21.06 16.05 6.82
N VAL A 80 20.39 16.12 7.98
CA VAL A 80 21.05 16.10 9.30
C VAL A 80 21.77 14.77 9.51
N LYS A 81 21.14 13.64 9.15
CA LYS A 81 21.76 12.32 9.25
C LYS A 81 22.96 12.16 8.33
N ALA A 82 22.87 12.66 7.08
CA ALA A 82 24.02 12.66 6.17
C ALA A 82 25.17 13.54 6.69
N ALA A 83 24.87 14.70 7.28
CA ALA A 83 25.88 15.59 7.87
C ALA A 83 26.56 14.97 9.11
N ARG A 84 25.79 14.27 9.96
CA ARG A 84 26.32 13.53 11.11
C ARG A 84 27.25 12.40 10.68
N LEU A 85 26.81 11.58 9.71
CA LEU A 85 27.61 10.48 9.18
C LEU A 85 28.91 10.96 8.52
N ARG A 86 28.90 12.09 7.81
CA ARG A 86 30.14 12.70 7.27
C ARG A 86 31.17 13.03 8.36
N ARG A 87 30.71 13.50 9.52
CA ARG A 87 31.59 13.84 10.65
C ARG A 87 32.14 12.59 11.33
N GLU A 88 31.31 11.56 11.51
CA GLU A 88 31.71 10.32 12.20
C GLU A 88 32.62 9.43 11.35
N THR A 89 32.40 9.36 10.03
CA THR A 89 33.16 8.44 9.13
C THR A 89 34.31 9.12 8.37
N GLY A 90 34.46 10.45 8.46
CA GLY A 90 35.45 11.22 7.70
C GLY A 90 35.26 11.21 6.17
N ASN A 91 34.25 10.49 5.66
CA ASN A 91 34.01 10.31 4.25
C ASN A 91 33.02 11.35 3.70
N GLN A 92 33.55 12.32 2.95
CA GLN A 92 32.75 13.39 2.33
C GLN A 92 31.87 12.92 1.17
N SER A 93 32.03 11.69 0.67
CA SER A 93 31.21 11.15 -0.42
C SER A 93 29.79 10.74 0.01
N LEU A 94 29.50 10.72 1.32
CA LEU A 94 28.19 10.36 1.84
C LEU A 94 27.15 11.45 1.51
N ARG A 95 26.12 11.10 0.74
CA ARG A 95 25.04 12.00 0.33
C ARG A 95 23.69 11.47 0.78
N ALA A 96 22.74 12.36 1.03
CA ALA A 96 21.37 11.99 1.37
C ALA A 96 20.77 11.12 0.25
N ALA A 97 20.02 10.07 0.63
CA ALA A 97 19.35 9.18 -0.32
C ALA A 97 18.38 10.00 -1.19
N GLY A 98 18.76 10.25 -2.44
CA GLY A 98 18.04 11.14 -3.36
C GLY A 98 18.95 12.03 -4.22
N ASP A 99 20.21 12.22 -3.84
CA ASP A 99 21.16 13.11 -4.55
C ASP A 99 21.91 12.43 -5.71
N LYS A 100 21.39 11.29 -6.21
CA LYS A 100 21.91 10.66 -7.42
C LYS A 100 21.48 11.48 -8.63
N LYS A 101 22.42 12.15 -9.28
CA LYS A 101 22.24 12.80 -10.60
C LYS A 101 22.12 11.76 -11.72
N THR A 102 21.22 10.78 -11.57
CA THR A 102 20.89 9.87 -12.67
C THR A 102 20.02 10.62 -13.68
N PRO A 103 20.37 10.61 -14.97
CA PRO A 103 19.56 11.28 -15.99
C PRO A 103 18.15 10.71 -15.98
N VAL A 104 17.13 11.59 -16.06
CA VAL A 104 15.71 11.23 -15.94
C VAL A 104 15.33 10.11 -16.92
N LYS A 105 15.87 10.15 -18.14
CA LYS A 105 15.69 9.10 -19.15
C LYS A 105 16.11 7.72 -18.65
N GLN A 106 17.24 7.62 -17.96
CA GLN A 106 17.76 6.35 -17.42
C GLN A 106 16.95 5.89 -16.21
N LEU A 107 16.40 6.81 -15.43
CA LEU A 107 15.51 6.50 -14.30
C LEU A 107 14.19 5.91 -14.79
N VAL A 108 13.55 6.53 -15.79
CA VAL A 108 12.31 6.02 -16.41
C VAL A 108 12.56 4.67 -17.07
N LEU A 109 13.66 4.54 -17.82
CA LEU A 109 14.00 3.30 -18.51
C LEU A 109 14.19 2.15 -17.50
N HIS A 110 14.90 2.38 -16.39
CA HIS A 110 15.04 1.37 -15.35
C HIS A 110 13.72 1.05 -14.65
N ALA A 111 12.88 2.06 -14.39
CA ALA A 111 11.58 1.88 -13.75
C ALA A 111 10.62 1.02 -14.58
N MET A 112 10.71 1.08 -15.92
CA MET A 112 9.86 0.28 -16.82
C MET A 112 10.47 -1.08 -17.19
N ILE A 113 11.76 -1.14 -17.52
CA ILE A 113 12.41 -2.37 -17.99
C ILE A 113 12.52 -3.40 -16.85
N ARG A 114 12.83 -2.95 -15.63
CA ARG A 114 13.10 -3.87 -14.52
C ARG A 114 11.88 -4.72 -14.14
N PRO A 115 10.66 -4.15 -13.95
CA PRO A 115 9.48 -4.95 -13.69
C PRO A 115 9.09 -5.86 -14.85
N MET A 116 9.13 -5.36 -16.10
CA MET A 116 8.82 -6.14 -17.30
C MET A 116 9.76 -7.35 -17.43
N LYS A 117 11.05 -7.14 -17.21
CA LYS A 117 12.04 -8.22 -17.25
C LYS A 117 11.77 -9.28 -16.19
N ILE A 118 11.44 -8.89 -14.96
CA ILE A 118 11.11 -9.83 -13.87
C ILE A 118 9.83 -10.61 -14.21
N LEU A 119 8.83 -9.95 -14.79
CA LEU A 119 7.55 -10.57 -15.15
C LEU A 119 7.72 -11.67 -16.21
N PHE A 120 8.49 -11.43 -17.27
CA PHE A 120 8.64 -12.39 -18.36
C PHE A 120 9.74 -13.43 -18.16
N ILE A 121 10.79 -13.12 -17.38
CA ILE A 121 11.91 -14.05 -17.18
C ILE A 121 11.65 -15.02 -16.02
N SER A 122 10.90 -14.60 -15.00
CA SER A 122 10.62 -15.43 -13.83
C SER A 122 9.21 -16.03 -13.92
N PRO A 123 9.04 -17.32 -14.29
CA PRO A 123 7.72 -17.92 -14.51
C PRO A 123 6.84 -17.92 -13.26
N ILE A 124 7.44 -18.04 -12.07
CA ILE A 124 6.73 -17.97 -10.78
C ILE A 124 6.05 -16.61 -10.61
N VAL A 125 6.74 -15.52 -10.96
CA VAL A 125 6.20 -14.15 -10.82
C VAL A 125 5.07 -13.94 -11.82
N ALA A 126 5.18 -14.46 -13.05
CA ALA A 126 4.12 -14.40 -14.06
C ALA A 126 2.84 -15.08 -13.57
N LEU A 127 2.93 -16.26 -12.97
CA LEU A 127 1.77 -16.99 -12.44
C LEU A 127 1.09 -16.24 -11.29
N ILE A 128 1.86 -15.69 -10.35
CA ILE A 128 1.33 -14.89 -9.24
C ILE A 128 0.68 -13.60 -9.78
N ALA A 129 1.30 -12.95 -10.76
CA ALA A 129 0.74 -11.75 -11.40
C ALA A 129 -0.59 -12.06 -12.11
N LEU A 130 -0.67 -13.18 -12.84
CA LEU A 130 -1.90 -13.61 -13.50
C LEU A 130 -3.02 -13.91 -12.49
N TYR A 131 -2.70 -14.63 -11.42
CA TYR A 131 -3.64 -14.92 -10.33
C TYR A 131 -4.18 -13.65 -9.69
N THR A 132 -3.30 -12.71 -9.34
CA THR A 132 -3.70 -11.43 -8.73
C THR A 132 -4.50 -10.55 -9.70
N ALA A 133 -4.17 -10.55 -10.99
CA ALA A 133 -4.95 -9.86 -12.02
C ALA A 133 -6.37 -10.44 -12.16
N PHE A 134 -6.51 -11.77 -12.15
CA PHE A 134 -7.81 -12.42 -12.19
C PHE A 134 -8.68 -12.06 -10.97
N ASN A 135 -8.13 -12.17 -9.76
CA ASN A 135 -8.84 -11.80 -8.52
C ASN A 135 -9.27 -10.32 -8.53
N PHE A 136 -8.39 -9.42 -8.98
CA PHE A 136 -8.71 -8.00 -9.08
C PHE A 136 -9.82 -7.75 -10.11
N GLY A 137 -9.79 -8.43 -11.26
CA GLY A 137 -10.83 -8.37 -12.28
C GLY A 137 -12.20 -8.80 -11.76
N VAL A 138 -12.28 -9.95 -11.09
CA VAL A 138 -13.52 -10.43 -10.46
C VAL A 138 -14.04 -9.44 -9.42
N THR A 139 -13.15 -8.88 -8.60
CA THR A 139 -13.51 -7.89 -7.58
C THR A 139 -14.06 -6.60 -8.18
N MET A 140 -13.47 -6.10 -9.27
CA MET A 140 -13.96 -4.92 -9.97
C MET A 140 -15.33 -5.18 -10.63
N LEU A 141 -15.52 -6.37 -11.21
CA LEU A 141 -16.80 -6.76 -11.78
C LEU A 141 -17.90 -6.81 -10.72
N LEU A 142 -17.58 -7.33 -9.53
CA LEU A 142 -18.48 -7.34 -8.38
C LEU A 142 -18.90 -5.91 -7.99
N PHE A 143 -17.95 -4.99 -7.84
CA PHE A 143 -18.24 -3.58 -7.52
C PHE A 143 -19.06 -2.85 -8.59
N ALA A 144 -18.91 -3.23 -9.86
CA ALA A 144 -19.70 -2.64 -10.94
C ALA A 144 -21.13 -3.18 -10.99
N THR A 145 -21.34 -4.46 -10.63
CA THR A 145 -22.62 -5.17 -10.83
C THR A 145 -23.50 -5.17 -9.58
N PHE A 146 -22.92 -5.03 -8.38
CA PHE A 146 -23.70 -4.99 -7.14
C PHE A 146 -24.77 -3.88 -7.12
N PRO A 147 -24.47 -2.61 -7.49
CA PRO A 147 -25.46 -1.56 -7.42
C PRO A 147 -26.61 -1.84 -8.37
N THR A 148 -26.31 -2.30 -9.60
CA THR A 148 -27.32 -2.59 -10.61
C THR A 148 -28.22 -3.75 -10.20
N VAL A 149 -27.69 -4.82 -9.59
CA VAL A 149 -28.53 -5.94 -9.12
C VAL A 149 -29.44 -5.52 -7.96
N TYR A 150 -28.94 -4.76 -6.98
CA TYR A 150 -29.76 -4.32 -5.85
C TYR A 150 -30.80 -3.26 -6.24
N GLU A 151 -30.49 -2.40 -7.22
CA GLU A 151 -31.44 -1.40 -7.73
C GLU A 151 -32.46 -2.01 -8.71
N ASP A 152 -32.01 -2.78 -9.71
CA ASP A 152 -32.87 -3.29 -10.78
C ASP A 152 -33.70 -4.51 -10.35
N THR A 153 -33.12 -5.42 -9.55
CA THR A 153 -33.79 -6.69 -9.17
C THR A 153 -34.48 -6.58 -7.81
N TYR A 154 -33.82 -5.98 -6.82
CA TYR A 154 -34.35 -5.86 -5.46
C TYR A 154 -35.07 -4.53 -5.21
N HIS A 155 -35.03 -3.60 -6.16
CA HIS A 155 -35.69 -2.28 -6.09
C HIS A 155 -35.30 -1.47 -4.85
N TRP A 156 -34.05 -1.61 -4.40
CA TRP A 156 -33.52 -0.83 -3.29
C TRP A 156 -33.16 0.59 -3.73
N SER A 157 -33.22 1.56 -2.80
CA SER A 157 -32.70 2.89 -3.07
C SER A 157 -31.16 2.87 -3.16
N VAL A 158 -30.61 3.84 -3.89
CA VAL A 158 -29.16 3.96 -4.15
C VAL A 158 -28.34 3.98 -2.85
N SER A 159 -28.84 4.62 -1.79
CA SER A 159 -28.19 4.67 -0.48
C SER A 159 -28.16 3.31 0.20
N ILE A 160 -29.27 2.56 0.17
CA ILE A 160 -29.37 1.23 0.80
C ILE A 160 -28.53 0.21 0.02
N SER A 161 -28.49 0.32 -1.31
CA SER A 161 -27.59 -0.43 -2.17
C SER A 161 -26.12 -0.21 -1.79
N GLY A 162 -25.73 1.03 -1.47
CA GLY A 162 -24.41 1.37 -0.93
C GLY A 162 -24.07 0.67 0.40
N LEU A 163 -25.06 0.40 1.26
CA LEU A 163 -24.83 -0.34 2.51
C LEU A 163 -24.48 -1.81 2.28
N ALA A 164 -24.84 -2.41 1.14
CA ALA A 164 -24.48 -3.80 0.83
C ALA A 164 -22.95 -4.02 0.85
N TYR A 165 -22.16 -2.97 0.59
CA TYR A 165 -20.69 -3.00 0.67
C TYR A 165 -20.12 -3.10 2.09
N THR A 166 -20.94 -2.93 3.13
CA THR A 166 -20.51 -3.18 4.51
C THR A 166 -20.05 -4.62 4.73
N GLY A 167 -20.65 -5.59 4.03
CA GLY A 167 -20.21 -6.98 4.04
C GLY A 167 -18.77 -7.15 3.53
N VAL A 168 -18.40 -6.42 2.47
CA VAL A 168 -17.02 -6.36 1.97
C VAL A 168 -16.11 -5.74 3.03
N GLY A 169 -16.55 -4.68 3.72
CA GLY A 169 -15.81 -4.07 4.82
C GLY A 169 -15.55 -5.00 5.99
N ILE A 170 -16.55 -5.78 6.42
CA ILE A 170 -16.40 -6.79 7.48
C ILE A 170 -15.43 -7.88 7.03
N GLY A 171 -15.53 -8.35 5.78
CA GLY A 171 -14.59 -9.30 5.19
C GLY A 171 -13.15 -8.79 5.23
N CYS A 172 -12.92 -7.53 4.82
CA CYS A 172 -11.61 -6.89 4.90
C CYS A 172 -11.10 -6.75 6.34
N ALA A 173 -11.96 -6.46 7.31
CA ALA A 173 -11.58 -6.37 8.71
C ALA A 173 -11.10 -7.73 9.26
N ILE A 174 -11.85 -8.80 8.96
CA ILE A 174 -11.48 -10.18 9.33
C ILE A 174 -10.16 -10.58 8.65
N ASP A 175 -10.00 -10.23 7.38
CA ASP A 175 -8.77 -10.50 6.61
C ASP A 175 -7.54 -9.86 7.27
N VAL A 176 -7.60 -8.55 7.58
CA VAL A 176 -6.49 -7.84 8.23
C VAL A 176 -6.11 -8.48 9.57
N VAL A 177 -7.09 -8.83 10.40
CA VAL A 177 -6.83 -9.47 11.70
C VAL A 177 -6.20 -10.85 11.53
N THR A 178 -6.71 -11.64 10.59
CA THR A 178 -6.22 -13.00 10.32
C THR A 178 -4.81 -12.95 9.73
N PHE A 179 -4.57 -12.06 8.77
CA PHE A 179 -3.28 -11.85 8.15
C PHE A 179 -2.24 -11.36 9.16
N ALA A 180 -2.59 -10.41 10.03
CA ALA A 180 -1.69 -9.92 11.07
C ALA A 180 -1.25 -11.05 12.02
N LYS A 181 -2.20 -11.88 12.49
CA LYS A 181 -1.91 -13.03 13.36
C LYS A 181 -1.04 -14.08 12.67
N LEU A 182 -1.35 -14.39 11.41
CA LEU A 182 -0.64 -15.40 10.63
C LEU A 182 0.79 -14.94 10.29
N SER A 183 0.94 -13.69 9.87
CA SER A 183 2.23 -13.06 9.54
C SER A 183 3.16 -13.02 10.76
N ALA A 184 2.63 -12.65 11.94
CA ALA A 184 3.40 -12.67 13.18
C ALA A 184 3.90 -14.09 13.52
N ARG A 185 3.04 -15.11 13.36
CA ARG A 185 3.42 -16.52 13.57
C ARG A 185 4.54 -16.97 12.61
N PHE A 186 4.41 -16.68 11.32
CA PHE A 186 5.46 -17.02 10.35
C PHE A 186 6.77 -16.30 10.65
N SER A 187 6.74 -15.01 10.98
CA SER A 187 7.96 -14.24 11.29
C SER A 187 8.73 -14.83 12.48
N ILE A 188 8.03 -15.25 13.53
CA ILE A 188 8.64 -15.93 14.70
C ILE A 188 9.24 -17.27 14.28
N LEU A 189 8.51 -18.09 13.51
CA LEU A 189 8.98 -19.40 13.05
C LEU A 189 10.26 -19.27 12.20
N TYR A 190 10.29 -18.32 11.27
CA TYR A 190 11.47 -18.04 10.44
C TYR A 190 12.64 -17.53 11.27
N THR A 191 12.41 -16.68 12.27
CA THR A 191 13.47 -16.18 13.15
C THR A 191 14.08 -17.30 13.99
N LEU A 192 13.24 -18.17 14.55
CA LEU A 192 13.68 -19.36 15.30
C LEU A 192 14.46 -20.34 14.43
N ALA A 193 13.97 -20.64 13.23
CA ALA A 193 14.66 -21.51 12.28
C ALA A 193 16.04 -20.96 11.88
N ARG A 194 16.13 -19.64 11.71
CA ARG A 194 17.39 -18.96 11.34
C ARG A 194 18.39 -18.94 12.50
N VAL A 195 17.93 -18.73 13.74
CA VAL A 195 18.78 -18.81 14.95
C VAL A 195 19.25 -20.24 15.18
N ALA A 196 18.37 -21.24 15.05
CA ALA A 196 18.73 -22.66 15.16
C ALA A 196 19.77 -23.06 14.10
N CYS A 197 19.61 -22.63 12.85
CA CYS A 197 20.57 -22.89 11.79
C CYS A 197 21.92 -22.19 12.03
N THR A 198 21.91 -20.97 12.60
CA THR A 198 23.15 -20.25 12.94
C THR A 198 23.87 -20.92 14.11
N LEU A 199 23.13 -21.35 15.14
CA LEU A 199 23.69 -22.07 16.30
C LEU A 199 24.32 -23.40 15.88
N LEU A 200 23.65 -24.18 15.02
CA LEU A 200 24.18 -25.43 14.48
C LEU A 200 25.48 -25.25 13.68
N VAL A 201 25.62 -24.13 12.97
CA VAL A 201 26.86 -23.80 12.24
C VAL A 201 27.98 -23.36 13.17
N THR A 202 27.67 -22.70 14.30
CA THR A 202 28.69 -22.23 15.26
C THR A 202 29.16 -23.29 16.26
N THR A 203 28.37 -24.33 16.52
CA THR A 203 28.73 -25.43 17.45
C THR A 203 29.35 -26.64 16.76
N GLY A 204 29.50 -26.60 15.43
CA GLY A 204 29.99 -27.71 14.61
C GLY A 204 31.45 -27.57 14.12
N GLY A 205 32.25 -26.68 14.71
CA GLY A 205 33.70 -26.54 14.48
C GLY A 205 34.46 -26.64 15.78
#